data_AF-A0A517Y9A9-F1
#
_entry.id   AF-A0A517Y9A9-F1
#
_cell.length_a   1.000
_cell.length_b   1.000
_cell.length_c   1.000
_cell.angle_alpha   90.00
_cell.angle_beta   90.00
_cell.angle_gamma   90.00
#
_symmetry.space_group_name_H-M   'P 1'
#
loop_
_entity.id
_entity.type
_entity.pdbx_description
1 polymer ?
#
loop_
_entity_poly.entity_id
_entity_poly.type
_entity_poly.pdbx_seq_one_letter_code
_entity_poly.pdbx_strand_id
1 'polypeptide(L)'
;MEILPDHLKGQSLYDRSYQKRTEALTTAAADPRWAETWTELGQGAPTLAGLARICSTALATGGAPDLPLSLEAKALLIAAKNRGTLEIKGSNRAFDAPGRMLAVYVEAAVDRTLIFRSRENPAFTIRFLAGFRELCQAGLVMHHIYHEFSLTREGFERAETVDPAEVETLLSLATDLGVLE
;
A
#
# COMPACT_ATOMS: atom_id res chain seq x y z
N MET A 1 56.74 20.43 -42.98
CA MET A 1 56.46 20.36 -41.53
C MET A 1 55.16 21.13 -41.31
N GLU A 2 54.03 20.44 -41.49
CA GLU A 2 52.71 21.07 -41.40
C GLU A 2 52.34 21.16 -39.92
N ILE A 3 52.27 22.39 -39.43
CA ILE A 3 51.92 22.70 -38.05
C ILE A 3 50.38 22.67 -37.98
N LEU A 4 49.84 21.66 -37.30
CA LEU A 4 48.41 21.57 -37.00
C LEU A 4 47.95 22.82 -36.24
N PRO A 5 46.81 23.43 -36.63
CA PRO A 5 46.31 24.64 -35.98
C PRO A 5 45.65 24.36 -34.61
N ASP A 6 45.91 25.24 -33.64
CA ASP A 6 45.67 25.09 -32.20
C ASP A 6 44.19 25.13 -31.75
N HIS A 7 43.21 25.08 -32.66
CA HIS A 7 41.78 25.19 -32.32
C HIS A 7 41.12 23.88 -31.88
N LEU A 8 41.86 22.77 -31.80
CA LEU A 8 41.36 21.48 -31.30
C LEU A 8 41.67 21.22 -29.81
N LYS A 9 42.34 22.15 -29.11
CA LYS A 9 42.62 22.05 -27.67
C LYS A 9 41.68 22.92 -26.86
N GLY A 10 40.38 22.62 -26.91
CA GLY A 10 39.42 23.44 -26.19
C GLY A 10 37.99 22.92 -26.20
N GLN A 11 37.76 21.62 -26.07
CA GLN A 11 36.46 21.17 -25.58
C GLN A 11 36.29 21.74 -24.17
N SER A 12 35.45 22.77 -24.05
CA SER A 12 35.12 23.43 -22.79
C SER A 12 34.77 22.37 -21.75
N LEU A 13 35.29 22.51 -20.53
CA LEU A 13 34.91 21.67 -19.40
C LEU A 13 33.38 21.63 -19.21
N TYR A 14 32.70 22.70 -19.64
CA TYR A 14 31.24 22.79 -19.71
C TYR A 14 30.64 21.75 -20.66
N ASP A 15 31.10 21.64 -21.90
CA ASP A 15 30.60 20.69 -22.91
C ASP A 15 30.84 19.24 -22.50
N ARG A 16 32.01 18.95 -21.92
CA ARG A 16 32.31 17.60 -21.40
C ARG A 16 31.45 17.25 -20.19
N SER A 17 31.19 18.21 -19.32
CA SER A 17 30.30 18.00 -18.16
C SER A 17 28.84 17.84 -18.58
N TYR A 18 28.42 18.56 -19.61
CA TYR A 18 27.09 18.47 -20.18
C TYR A 18 26.91 17.12 -20.87
N GLN A 19 27.79 16.73 -21.80
CA GLN A 19 27.74 15.43 -22.47
C GLN A 19 27.77 14.26 -21.48
N LYS A 20 28.63 14.29 -20.45
CA LYS A 20 28.64 13.25 -19.41
C LYS A 20 27.32 13.17 -18.63
N ARG A 21 26.70 14.31 -18.34
CA ARG A 21 25.37 14.35 -17.68
C ARG A 21 24.28 13.84 -18.62
N THR A 22 24.32 14.21 -19.90
CA THR A 22 23.36 13.74 -20.89
C THR A 22 23.50 12.23 -21.05
N GLU A 23 24.70 11.69 -21.28
CA GLU A 23 24.97 10.25 -21.39
C GLU A 23 24.57 9.47 -20.13
N ALA A 24 24.83 10.02 -18.94
CA ALA A 24 24.40 9.40 -17.69
C ALA A 24 22.86 9.34 -17.56
N LEU A 25 22.15 10.40 -17.99
CA LEU A 25 20.70 10.42 -18.01
C LEU A 25 20.13 9.47 -19.07
N THR A 26 20.71 9.37 -20.26
CA THR A 26 20.27 8.43 -21.29
C THR A 26 20.51 6.98 -20.87
N THR A 27 21.64 6.70 -20.22
CA THR A 27 21.98 5.36 -19.73
C THR A 27 21.08 4.96 -18.57
N ALA A 28 20.77 5.88 -17.65
CA ALA A 28 19.83 5.64 -16.56
C ALA A 28 18.39 5.43 -17.06
N ALA A 29 17.96 6.17 -18.08
CA ALA A 29 16.63 6.03 -18.66
C ALA A 29 16.44 4.73 -19.48
N ALA A 30 17.54 4.15 -19.99
CA ALA A 30 17.52 2.88 -20.72
C ALA A 30 17.69 1.64 -19.81
N ASP A 31 17.79 1.84 -18.49
CA ASP A 31 17.96 0.76 -17.52
C ASP A 31 16.68 -0.07 -17.41
N PRO A 32 16.71 -1.38 -17.69
CA PRO A 32 15.52 -2.25 -17.60
C PRO A 32 14.91 -2.27 -16.17
N ARG A 33 15.69 -1.96 -15.13
CA ARG A 33 15.21 -1.82 -13.74
C ARG A 33 14.17 -0.71 -13.60
N TRP A 34 14.13 0.25 -14.51
CA TRP A 34 13.12 1.31 -14.52
C TRP A 34 11.73 0.78 -14.88
N ALA A 35 11.64 -0.20 -15.78
CA ALA A 35 10.37 -0.85 -16.13
C ALA A 35 9.83 -1.69 -14.96
N GLU A 36 10.71 -2.36 -14.21
CA GLU A 36 10.37 -3.08 -12.99
C GLU A 36 9.88 -2.12 -11.91
N THR A 37 10.66 -1.05 -11.65
CA THR A 37 10.29 0.01 -10.69
C THR A 37 8.95 0.64 -11.04
N TRP A 38 8.69 0.93 -12.32
CA TRP A 38 7.42 1.46 -12.78
C TRP A 38 6.25 0.50 -12.54
N THR A 39 6.47 -0.80 -12.79
CA THR A 39 5.46 -1.83 -12.54
C THR A 39 5.15 -1.92 -11.04
N GLU A 40 6.17 -1.92 -10.19
CA GLU A 40 6.04 -1.93 -8.73
C GLU A 40 5.27 -0.70 -8.21
N LEU A 41 5.56 0.49 -8.74
CA LEU A 41 4.81 1.71 -8.45
C LEU A 41 3.34 1.58 -8.83
N GLY A 42 3.05 1.01 -10.00
CA GLY A 42 1.70 0.76 -10.48
C GLY A 42 0.90 -0.21 -9.60
N GLN A 43 1.57 -1.14 -8.92
CA GLN A 43 0.96 -2.10 -7.99
C GLN A 43 0.91 -1.59 -6.53
N GLY A 44 1.39 -0.37 -6.25
CA GLY A 44 1.40 0.19 -4.90
C GLY A 44 2.45 -0.43 -3.97
N ALA A 45 3.51 -1.03 -4.52
CA ALA A 45 4.55 -1.72 -3.76
C ALA A 45 5.19 -0.86 -2.64
N PRO A 46 5.47 0.46 -2.81
CA PRO A 46 6.04 1.25 -1.72
C PRO A 46 5.15 1.34 -0.48
N THR A 47 3.84 1.49 -0.67
CA THR A 47 2.88 1.54 0.44
C THR A 47 2.79 0.17 1.13
N LEU A 48 2.72 -0.91 0.35
CA LEU A 48 2.71 -2.28 0.87
C LEU A 48 3.97 -2.59 1.68
N ALA A 49 5.15 -2.24 1.16
CA ALA A 49 6.42 -2.40 1.87
C ALA A 49 6.46 -1.59 3.17
N GLY A 50 5.89 -0.37 3.17
CA GLY A 50 5.73 0.45 4.37
C GLY A 50 4.86 -0.23 5.43
N LEU A 51 3.69 -0.73 5.05
CA LEU A 51 2.78 -1.45 5.96
C LEU A 51 3.40 -2.74 6.49
N ALA A 52 4.01 -3.54 5.62
CA ALA A 52 4.72 -4.76 5.99
C ALA A 52 5.83 -4.48 7.01
N ARG A 53 6.59 -3.39 6.83
CA ARG A 53 7.62 -2.96 7.79
C ARG A 53 7.03 -2.58 9.14
N ILE A 54 5.89 -1.89 9.17
CA ILE A 54 5.20 -1.55 10.43
C ILE A 54 4.77 -2.83 11.15
N CYS A 55 4.12 -3.76 10.46
CA CYS A 55 3.74 -5.07 11.01
C CYS A 55 4.95 -5.82 11.56
N SER A 56 6.02 -5.93 10.78
CA SER A 56 7.25 -6.63 11.18
C SER A 56 7.87 -6.00 12.43
N THR A 57 7.92 -4.67 12.50
CA THR A 57 8.42 -3.95 13.67
C THR A 57 7.53 -4.21 14.88
N ALA A 58 6.21 -4.10 14.73
CA ALA A 58 5.26 -4.32 15.81
C ALA A 58 5.34 -5.76 16.35
N LEU A 59 5.46 -6.77 15.49
CA LEU A 59 5.66 -8.16 15.92
C LEU A 59 6.96 -8.36 16.72
N ALA A 60 8.04 -7.69 16.31
CA ALA A 60 9.32 -7.79 16.98
C ALA A 60 9.36 -7.07 18.33
N THR A 61 8.58 -5.99 18.51
CA THR A 61 8.63 -5.12 19.70
C THR A 61 7.38 -5.18 20.59
N GLY A 62 6.38 -5.99 20.23
CA GLY A 62 5.09 -6.05 20.93
C GLY A 62 4.07 -4.97 20.53
N GLY A 63 4.37 -4.17 19.50
CA GLY A 63 3.47 -3.14 18.98
C GLY A 63 3.14 -2.03 19.98
N ALA A 64 2.07 -1.28 19.69
CA ALA A 64 1.48 -0.29 20.59
C ALA A 64 0.08 -0.75 21.02
N PRO A 65 -0.04 -1.71 21.96
CA PRO A 65 -1.31 -2.38 22.29
C PRO A 65 -2.37 -1.42 22.83
N ASP A 66 -1.96 -0.31 23.46
CA ASP A 66 -2.84 0.72 24.03
C ASP A 66 -3.20 1.83 23.03
N LEU A 67 -2.78 1.72 21.76
CA LEU A 67 -3.12 2.68 20.72
C LEU A 67 -4.65 2.81 20.60
N PRO A 68 -5.23 4.01 20.79
CA PRO A 68 -6.65 4.23 20.53
C PRO A 68 -6.94 3.98 19.04
N LEU A 69 -7.90 3.09 18.76
CA LEU A 69 -8.29 2.76 17.40
C LEU A 69 -9.40 3.70 16.91
N SER A 70 -9.24 4.20 15.68
CA SER A 70 -10.30 4.88 14.94
C SER A 70 -11.50 3.97 14.68
N LEU A 71 -12.64 4.55 14.29
CA LEU A 71 -13.81 3.77 13.90
C LEU A 71 -13.53 2.92 12.66
N GLU A 72 -12.73 3.40 11.71
CA GLU A 72 -12.28 2.64 10.54
C GLU A 72 -11.42 1.44 10.94
N ALA A 73 -10.46 1.61 11.86
CA ALA A 73 -9.65 0.51 12.36
C ALA A 73 -10.51 -0.54 13.08
N LYS A 74 -11.44 -0.10 13.94
CA LYS A 74 -12.42 -0.98 14.62
C LYS A 74 -13.31 -1.73 13.61
N ALA A 75 -13.77 -1.05 12.56
CA ALA A 75 -14.60 -1.64 11.51
C ALA A 75 -13.85 -2.75 10.76
N LEU A 76 -12.57 -2.52 10.41
CA LEU A 76 -11.73 -3.55 9.80
C LEU A 76 -11.50 -4.74 10.73
N LEU A 77 -11.24 -4.46 12.02
CA LEU A 77 -10.97 -5.47 13.01
C LEU A 77 -12.17 -6.39 13.24
N ILE A 78 -13.36 -5.82 13.42
CA ILE A 78 -14.58 -6.61 13.60
C ILE A 78 -14.99 -7.34 12.31
N ALA A 79 -14.76 -6.73 11.14
CA ALA A 79 -15.05 -7.37 9.85
C ALA A 79 -14.18 -8.63 9.64
N ALA A 80 -12.93 -8.59 10.11
CA ALA A 80 -11.98 -9.69 9.98
C ALA A 80 -12.14 -10.74 11.08
N LYS A 81 -12.98 -10.53 12.10
CA LYS A 81 -12.96 -11.34 13.35
C LYS A 81 -13.09 -12.86 13.15
N ASN A 82 -13.84 -13.30 12.14
CA ASN A 82 -14.15 -14.72 11.94
C ASN A 82 -13.06 -15.48 11.15
N ARG A 83 -12.40 -14.80 10.21
CA ARG A 83 -11.46 -15.41 9.25
C ARG A 83 -10.04 -14.94 9.45
N GLY A 84 -9.90 -13.73 9.94
CA GLY A 84 -8.63 -13.05 10.19
C GLY A 84 -7.92 -12.55 8.95
N THR A 85 -8.44 -12.75 7.74
CA THR A 85 -7.73 -12.42 6.50
C THR A 85 -8.03 -10.99 6.03
N LEU A 86 -6.97 -10.24 5.75
CA LEU A 86 -7.05 -8.91 5.14
C LEU A 86 -6.10 -8.82 3.94
N GLU A 87 -6.48 -8.02 2.96
CA GLU A 87 -5.67 -7.79 1.77
C GLU A 87 -5.67 -6.30 1.42
N ILE A 88 -4.50 -5.79 0.98
CA ILE A 88 -4.36 -4.42 0.48
C ILE A 88 -4.03 -4.46 -1.02
N LYS A 89 -4.98 -4.07 -1.87
CA LYS A 89 -4.75 -4.02 -3.32
C LYS A 89 -5.51 -2.90 -4.02
N GLY A 90 -4.96 -2.46 -5.15
CA GLY A 90 -5.63 -1.58 -6.10
C GLY A 90 -6.54 -2.36 -7.05
N SER A 91 -7.32 -1.64 -7.87
CA SER A 91 -8.01 -2.25 -9.01
C SER A 91 -7.34 -1.80 -10.30
N ASN A 92 -6.54 -2.68 -10.91
CA ASN A 92 -5.87 -2.39 -12.19
C ASN A 92 -6.85 -2.31 -13.37
N ARG A 93 -8.11 -2.72 -13.17
CA ARG A 93 -9.16 -2.72 -14.20
C ARG A 93 -10.06 -1.48 -14.14
N ALA A 94 -9.92 -0.63 -13.12
CA ALA A 94 -10.75 0.56 -12.99
C ALA A 94 -10.27 1.70 -13.91
N PHE A 95 -11.22 2.28 -14.66
CA PHE A 95 -10.95 3.37 -15.59
C PHE A 95 -10.73 4.71 -14.88
N ASP A 96 -11.44 4.97 -13.78
CA ASP A 96 -11.31 6.18 -12.97
C ASP A 96 -10.24 6.02 -11.87
N ALA A 97 -9.56 7.12 -11.55
CA ALA A 97 -8.50 7.14 -10.55
C ALA A 97 -8.96 6.68 -9.15
N PRO A 98 -10.14 7.10 -8.62
CA PRO A 98 -10.66 6.60 -7.34
C PRO A 98 -10.84 5.08 -7.31
N GLY A 99 -11.34 4.50 -8.39
CA GLY A 99 -11.48 3.05 -8.53
C GLY A 99 -10.15 2.29 -8.48
N ARG A 100 -9.04 2.91 -8.92
CA ARG A 100 -7.70 2.28 -8.93
C ARG A 100 -6.98 2.30 -7.58
N MET A 101 -7.42 3.14 -6.64
CA MET A 101 -6.74 3.30 -5.35
C MET A 101 -6.59 1.97 -4.60
N LEU A 102 -5.46 1.83 -3.90
CA LEU A 102 -5.32 0.78 -2.88
C LEU A 102 -6.52 0.87 -1.93
N ALA A 103 -7.09 -0.28 -1.60
CA ALA A 103 -8.19 -0.40 -0.66
C ALA A 103 -7.98 -1.61 0.23
N VAL A 104 -8.67 -1.63 1.36
CA VAL A 104 -8.67 -2.77 2.28
C VAL A 104 -9.78 -3.73 1.89
N TYR A 105 -9.40 -4.98 1.71
CA TYR A 105 -10.27 -6.12 1.46
C TYR A 105 -10.25 -6.98 2.72
N VAL A 106 -11.42 -7.43 3.17
CA VAL A 106 -11.56 -8.25 4.37
C VAL A 106 -12.41 -9.47 4.07
N GLU A 107 -11.86 -10.66 4.31
CA GLU A 107 -12.62 -11.91 4.22
C GLU A 107 -13.52 -12.00 5.46
N ALA A 108 -14.79 -11.63 5.32
CA ALA A 108 -15.74 -11.64 6.44
C ALA A 108 -16.30 -13.05 6.71
N ALA A 109 -16.38 -13.88 5.67
CA ALA A 109 -16.72 -15.30 5.70
C ALA A 109 -16.02 -16.04 4.54
N VAL A 110 -16.13 -17.37 4.50
CA VAL A 110 -15.47 -18.24 3.49
C VAL A 110 -15.75 -17.79 2.04
N ASP A 111 -16.93 -17.23 1.80
CA ASP A 111 -17.47 -16.86 0.50
C ASP A 111 -17.87 -15.38 0.40
N ARG A 112 -17.40 -14.55 1.36
CA ARG A 112 -17.82 -13.16 1.49
C ARG A 112 -16.64 -12.24 1.75
N THR A 113 -16.38 -11.33 0.82
CA THR A 113 -15.33 -10.30 0.95
C THR A 113 -15.93 -8.91 1.01
N LEU A 114 -15.58 -8.15 2.05
CA LEU A 114 -15.91 -6.74 2.15
C LEU A 114 -14.78 -5.89 1.56
N ILE A 115 -15.14 -4.92 0.72
CA ILE A 115 -14.20 -3.97 0.13
C ILE A 115 -14.48 -2.57 0.64
N PHE A 116 -13.50 -2.00 1.32
CA PHE A 116 -13.56 -0.63 1.82
C PHE A 116 -12.99 0.34 0.79
N ARG A 117 -13.77 0.58 -0.27
CA ARG A 117 -13.46 1.51 -1.35
C ARG A 117 -14.70 2.32 -1.72
N SER A 118 -14.54 3.62 -1.94
CA SER A 118 -15.56 4.47 -2.54
C SER A 118 -15.02 5.21 -3.76
N ARG A 119 -15.77 5.15 -4.87
CA ARG A 119 -15.47 5.90 -6.10
C ARG A 119 -15.93 7.36 -6.00
N GLU A 120 -17.03 7.59 -5.29
CA GLU A 120 -17.64 8.91 -5.11
C GLU A 120 -16.96 9.70 -3.98
N ASN A 121 -16.46 9.01 -2.95
CA ASN A 121 -15.80 9.61 -1.80
C ASN A 121 -14.41 8.99 -1.57
N PRO A 122 -13.36 9.39 -2.32
CA PRO A 122 -12.00 8.85 -2.16
C PRO A 122 -11.45 8.97 -0.73
N ALA A 123 -11.89 9.97 0.04
CA ALA A 123 -11.48 10.13 1.42
C ALA A 123 -11.90 8.93 2.29
N PHE A 124 -13.04 8.30 2.00
CA PHE A 124 -13.44 7.05 2.67
C PHE A 124 -12.38 5.97 2.52
N THR A 125 -11.94 5.69 1.28
CA THR A 125 -10.89 4.70 0.99
C THR A 125 -9.59 5.01 1.75
N ILE A 126 -9.17 6.28 1.77
CA ILE A 126 -7.94 6.71 2.45
C ILE A 126 -8.04 6.51 3.97
N ARG A 127 -9.18 6.83 4.59
CA ARG A 127 -9.36 6.63 6.04
C ARG A 127 -9.26 5.16 6.43
N PHE A 128 -9.75 4.25 5.59
CA PHE A 128 -9.59 2.81 5.84
C PHE A 128 -8.14 2.33 5.70
N LEU A 129 -7.35 2.88 4.78
CA LEU A 129 -5.91 2.61 4.75
C LEU A 129 -5.19 3.14 6.00
N ALA A 130 -5.60 4.31 6.51
CA ALA A 130 -5.08 4.86 7.76
C ALA A 130 -5.47 3.98 8.96
N GLY A 131 -6.73 3.53 9.04
CA GLY A 131 -7.20 2.59 10.05
C GLY A 131 -6.46 1.26 9.99
N PHE A 132 -6.17 0.73 8.80
CA PHE A 132 -5.35 -0.46 8.64
C PHE A 132 -3.93 -0.26 9.19
N ARG A 133 -3.30 0.89 8.90
CA ARG A 133 -1.99 1.25 9.47
C ARG A 133 -2.03 1.32 11.01
N GLU A 134 -3.11 1.77 11.62
CA GLU A 134 -3.30 1.73 13.08
C GLU A 134 -3.27 0.28 13.60
N LEU A 135 -3.97 -0.64 12.94
CA LEU A 135 -3.95 -2.06 13.29
C LEU A 135 -2.54 -2.65 13.18
N CYS A 136 -1.79 -2.30 12.13
CA CYS A 136 -0.38 -2.70 11.98
C CYS A 136 0.47 -2.17 13.15
N GLN A 137 0.34 -0.89 13.49
CA GLN A 137 1.12 -0.27 14.58
C GLN A 137 0.76 -0.87 15.95
N ALA A 138 -0.51 -1.19 16.18
CA ALA A 138 -0.98 -1.81 17.40
C ALA A 138 -0.55 -3.28 17.55
N GLY A 139 0.07 -3.88 16.53
CA GLY A 139 0.45 -5.29 16.54
C GLY A 139 -0.73 -6.25 16.40
N LEU A 140 -1.87 -5.75 15.90
CA LEU A 140 -3.10 -6.53 15.73
C LEU A 140 -3.15 -7.26 14.38
N VAL A 141 -2.26 -6.88 13.44
CA VAL A 141 -2.17 -7.43 12.09
C VAL A 141 -0.71 -7.78 11.78
N MET A 142 -0.50 -8.93 11.14
CA MET A 142 0.79 -9.36 10.59
C MET A 142 0.74 -9.40 9.06
N HIS A 143 1.90 -9.21 8.43
CA HIS A 143 2.09 -9.39 6.98
C HIS A 143 2.62 -10.79 6.70
N HIS A 144 2.08 -11.45 5.68
CA HIS A 144 2.51 -12.79 5.26
C HIS A 144 3.35 -12.74 3.99
N ILE A 145 2.71 -12.35 2.89
CA ILE A 145 3.29 -12.38 1.56
C ILE A 145 2.53 -11.40 0.65
N TYR A 146 3.24 -10.73 -0.27
CA TYR A 146 2.65 -9.78 -1.21
C TYR A 146 1.67 -8.79 -0.56
N HIS A 147 0.39 -8.87 -0.90
CA HIS A 147 -0.69 -8.00 -0.41
C HIS A 147 -1.48 -8.61 0.75
N GLU A 148 -1.09 -9.78 1.24
CA GLU A 148 -1.83 -10.58 2.20
C GLU A 148 -1.37 -10.33 3.64
N PHE A 149 -2.36 -10.15 4.51
CA PHE A 149 -2.20 -9.88 5.92
C PHE A 149 -3.18 -10.73 6.72
N SER A 150 -2.89 -10.96 7.99
CA SER A 150 -3.87 -11.54 8.90
C SER A 150 -3.90 -10.87 10.26
N LEU A 151 -4.99 -11.07 10.99
CA LEU A 151 -5.02 -10.80 12.42
C LEU A 151 -3.94 -11.63 13.13
N THR A 152 -3.33 -11.02 14.14
CA THR A 152 -2.55 -11.73 15.17
C THR A 152 -3.50 -12.37 16.18
N ARG A 153 -2.96 -13.14 17.14
CA ARG A 153 -3.77 -13.65 18.26
C ARG A 153 -4.44 -12.48 19.00
N GLU A 154 -3.67 -11.45 19.31
CA GLU A 154 -4.12 -10.24 19.98
C GLU A 154 -5.14 -9.48 19.11
N GLY A 155 -4.99 -9.54 17.78
CA GLY A 155 -5.97 -9.04 16.82
C GLY A 155 -7.34 -9.72 16.95
N PHE A 156 -7.37 -11.05 17.00
CA PHE A 156 -8.62 -11.79 17.22
C PHE A 156 -9.25 -11.46 18.58
N GLU A 157 -8.45 -11.48 19.65
CA GLU A 157 -8.93 -11.15 21.00
C GLU A 157 -9.50 -9.72 21.07
N ARG A 158 -8.83 -8.75 20.44
CA ARG A 158 -9.29 -7.37 20.40
C ARG A 158 -10.55 -7.22 19.55
N ALA A 159 -10.72 -7.98 18.48
CA ALA A 159 -11.91 -7.94 17.63
C ALA A 159 -13.19 -8.28 18.40
N GLU A 160 -13.12 -9.20 19.36
CA GLU A 160 -14.26 -9.57 20.22
C GLU A 160 -14.71 -8.45 21.17
N THR A 161 -13.85 -7.44 21.40
CA THR A 161 -14.15 -6.31 22.29
C THR A 161 -14.81 -5.12 21.58
N VAL A 162 -14.87 -5.15 20.25
CA VAL A 162 -15.47 -4.06 19.46
C VAL A 162 -16.99 -4.19 19.49
N ASP A 163 -17.68 -3.15 19.95
CA ASP A 163 -19.14 -3.06 19.85
C ASP A 163 -19.55 -2.91 18.36
N PRO A 164 -20.32 -3.85 17.79
CA PRO A 164 -20.77 -3.76 16.40
C PRO A 164 -21.56 -2.46 16.10
N ALA A 165 -22.31 -1.95 17.08
CA ALA A 165 -23.15 -0.77 16.88
C ALA A 165 -22.33 0.50 16.61
N GLU A 166 -21.10 0.60 17.14
CA GLU A 166 -20.21 1.74 16.92
C GLU A 166 -19.77 1.88 15.45
N VAL A 167 -19.73 0.77 14.71
CA VAL A 167 -19.13 0.70 13.37
C VAL A 167 -20.10 0.23 12.29
N GLU A 168 -21.35 -0.06 12.65
CA GLU A 168 -22.39 -0.54 11.73
C GLU A 168 -22.53 0.34 10.48
N THR A 169 -22.57 1.67 10.68
CA THR A 169 -22.67 2.61 9.56
C THR A 169 -21.48 2.47 8.60
N LEU A 170 -20.26 2.30 9.12
CA LEU A 170 -19.06 2.14 8.29
C LEU A 170 -19.04 0.79 7.57
N LEU A 171 -19.49 -0.28 8.22
CA LEU A 171 -19.61 -1.61 7.60
C LEU A 171 -20.62 -1.60 6.46
N SER A 172 -21.74 -0.86 6.61
CA SER A 172 -22.78 -0.75 5.57
C SER A 172 -22.30 -0.03 4.29
N LEU A 173 -21.21 0.75 4.38
CA LEU A 173 -20.60 1.44 3.25
C LEU A 173 -19.59 0.57 2.49
N ALA A 174 -19.23 -0.60 3.02
CA ALA A 174 -18.36 -1.54 2.32
C ALA A 174 -19.10 -2.17 1.14
N THR A 175 -18.39 -2.34 0.02
CA THR A 175 -18.92 -3.13 -1.09
C THR A 175 -18.79 -4.61 -0.76
N ASP A 176 -19.89 -5.35 -0.85
CA ASP A 176 -19.91 -6.80 -0.63
C ASP A 176 -19.65 -7.54 -1.94
N LEU A 177 -18.58 -8.32 -2.00
CA LEU A 177 -18.38 -9.33 -3.03
C LEU A 177 -18.72 -10.69 -2.44
N GLY A 178 -19.94 -11.16 -2.72
CA GLY A 178 -20.31 -12.56 -2.60
C GLY A 178 -19.83 -13.38 -3.80
N VAL A 179 -20.06 -14.70 -3.75
CA VAL A 179 -19.89 -15.56 -4.93
C VAL A 179 -20.68 -14.96 -6.08
N LEU A 180 -20.02 -14.72 -7.21
CA LEU A 180 -20.69 -14.44 -8.48
C LEU A 180 -21.67 -15.60 -8.72
N GLU A 181 -22.97 -15.38 -8.55
CA GLU A 181 -24.00 -16.22 -9.19
C GLU A 181 -23.91 -16.06 -10.71
#